data_AF-A0A7S4EDW3-F1
#
_entry.id   AF-A0A7S4EDW3-F1
#
_cell.length_a   1.000
_cell.length_b   1.000
_cell.length_c   1.000
_cell.angle_alpha   90.00
_cell.angle_beta   90.00
_cell.angle_gamma   90.00
#
_symmetry.space_group_name_H-M   'P 1'
#
loop_
_entity.id
_entity.type
_entity.pdbx_description
1 polymer ?
#
loop_
_entity_poly.entity_id
_entity_poly.type
_entity_poly.pdbx_seq_one_letter_code
_entity_poly.pdbx_strand_id
1 'polypeptide(L)'
;FLVCYRSLAAWCHACHHRQLPRHLQFCLQICNRSSSAHHCTGRSRKPHQFASIMAAKALLLLSSAAALQAPCKRRSATHLAAQSLAELAEQSSLPPADKSRITVLSDADAVGAEVWKRIDEAGKRAVEERGTFTLAIPGGSVLKMLAGSSPSWAEDCLLAYVNHKAVDDDADATLSTHAKARAGFLDAGWDGVDVLNLGGSSDAVAEACRYAELLELATQQNLLPVAATASGESIPVFDMMVIGVGDDGHVGSLYPNRDECTDDYSWCLPVEMKDPGSISLSLPVMRAAREVLVAACGVSEKYPQGKSDAMKR
;
A
#
# COMPACT_ATOMS: atom_id res chain seq x y z
N PHE A 1 -3.55 -26.54 10.89
CA PHE A 1 -4.05 -25.27 11.44
C PHE A 1 -3.85 -24.17 10.40
N LEU A 2 -4.80 -24.06 9.45
CA LEU A 2 -5.09 -22.77 8.81
C LEU A 2 -5.38 -21.79 9.97
N VAL A 3 -4.83 -20.59 10.05
CA VAL A 3 -5.14 -19.48 9.15
C VAL A 3 -3.92 -18.55 9.01
N CYS A 4 -3.57 -18.33 7.75
CA CYS A 4 -2.95 -17.15 7.12
C CYS A 4 -2.46 -16.02 8.05
N TYR A 5 -1.14 -15.81 8.20
CA TYR A 5 -0.51 -14.48 8.25
C TYR A 5 0.99 -14.57 7.89
N ARG A 6 1.40 -13.96 6.77
CA ARG A 6 2.79 -13.90 6.29
C ARG A 6 3.43 -12.51 6.42
N SER A 7 3.10 -11.84 7.53
CA SER A 7 3.80 -10.74 8.24
C SER A 7 3.69 -9.30 7.71
N LEU A 8 2.67 -8.56 8.16
CA LEU A 8 2.79 -7.12 8.46
C LEU A 8 2.46 -6.85 9.94
N ALA A 9 1.43 -7.53 10.46
CA ALA A 9 1.05 -7.48 11.87
C ALA A 9 2.16 -7.98 12.82
N ALA A 10 3.04 -8.86 12.35
CA ALA A 10 4.19 -9.34 13.14
C ALA A 10 5.28 -8.30 13.37
N TRP A 11 5.29 -7.25 12.55
CA TRP A 11 6.34 -6.25 12.57
C TRP A 11 6.05 -5.15 13.62
N CYS A 12 4.79 -4.75 13.82
CA CYS A 12 4.42 -3.79 14.88
C CYS A 12 4.72 -4.31 16.31
N HIS A 13 4.72 -5.63 16.52
CA HIS A 13 4.89 -6.22 17.86
C HIS A 13 6.34 -6.58 18.21
N ALA A 14 7.21 -6.79 17.21
CA ALA A 14 8.58 -7.31 17.38
C ALA A 14 9.67 -6.23 17.60
N CYS A 15 9.38 -4.95 17.41
CA CYS A 15 10.32 -3.82 17.54
C CYS A 15 10.69 -3.47 19.01
N HIS A 16 10.75 -4.47 19.89
CA HIS A 16 11.07 -4.28 21.30
C HIS A 16 12.29 -5.08 21.80
N HIS A 17 12.78 -6.07 21.03
CA HIS A 17 13.77 -7.01 21.55
C HIS A 17 14.74 -7.58 20.48
N ARG A 18 15.89 -6.90 20.24
CA ARG A 18 17.29 -7.44 20.31
C ARG A 18 18.27 -6.78 19.32
N GLN A 19 19.50 -6.57 19.82
CA GLN A 19 20.61 -5.84 19.22
C GLN A 19 21.19 -6.46 17.93
N LEU A 20 21.35 -5.62 16.89
CA LEU A 20 22.11 -5.89 15.66
C LEU A 20 23.11 -4.73 15.35
N PRO A 21 24.17 -4.94 14.55
CA PRO A 21 25.25 -3.97 14.32
C PRO A 21 24.84 -2.64 13.64
N ARG A 22 25.63 -1.60 13.86
CA ARG A 22 25.25 -0.17 13.78
C ARG A 22 25.13 0.48 12.38
N HIS A 23 25.26 -0.22 11.25
CA HIS A 23 25.38 0.47 9.92
C HIS A 23 24.68 -0.19 8.72
N LEU A 24 23.56 -0.88 8.90
CA LEU A 24 22.90 -1.65 7.83
C LEU A 24 21.60 -0.96 7.35
N GLN A 25 21.44 -0.73 6.04
CA GLN A 25 20.20 -0.27 5.39
C GLN A 25 19.51 -1.42 4.69
N PHE A 26 18.18 -1.56 4.70
CA PHE A 26 17.58 -2.78 4.17
C PHE A 26 16.22 -2.62 3.48
N CYS A 27 15.92 -3.61 2.65
CA CYS A 27 14.67 -3.85 1.99
C CYS A 27 14.17 -5.24 2.38
N LEU A 28 12.93 -5.36 2.86
CA LEU A 28 12.31 -6.64 3.23
C LEU A 28 11.15 -6.94 2.28
N GLN A 29 11.21 -8.06 1.57
CA GLN A 29 10.14 -8.50 0.68
C GLN A 29 9.24 -9.54 1.37
N ILE A 30 7.97 -9.20 1.49
CA ILE A 30 6.94 -10.04 2.06
C ILE A 30 6.03 -10.61 0.96
N CYS A 31 6.31 -11.81 0.46
CA CYS A 31 5.39 -12.53 -0.43
C CYS A 31 4.31 -13.32 0.35
N ASN A 32 3.03 -13.05 0.06
CA ASN A 32 1.89 -13.88 0.43
C ASN A 32 1.62 -14.87 -0.71
N ARG A 33 2.25 -16.04 -0.68
CA ARG A 33 1.93 -17.10 -1.67
C ARG A 33 0.63 -17.79 -1.30
N SER A 34 -0.38 -17.64 -2.14
CA SER A 34 -1.33 -18.71 -2.45
C SER A 34 -1.82 -18.58 -3.88
N SER A 35 -1.11 -19.22 -4.82
CA SER A 35 -1.67 -19.56 -6.12
C SER A 35 -1.00 -20.83 -6.64
N SER A 36 -1.82 -21.87 -6.79
CA SER A 36 -1.51 -23.06 -7.56
C SER A 36 -1.24 -22.65 -9.00
N ALA A 37 -0.12 -23.10 -9.56
CA ALA A 37 0.24 -22.86 -10.95
C ALA A 37 -0.79 -23.53 -11.88
N HIS A 38 -1.57 -22.72 -12.60
CA HIS A 38 -2.19 -23.17 -13.85
C HIS A 38 -1.33 -22.67 -15.00
N HIS A 39 -0.78 -23.63 -15.76
CA HIS A 39 -0.16 -23.37 -17.06
C HIS A 39 -1.16 -22.65 -17.96
N CYS A 40 -0.90 -21.38 -18.28
CA CYS A 40 -1.56 -20.69 -19.37
C CYS A 40 -0.61 -20.69 -20.57
N THR A 41 -0.96 -21.48 -21.59
CA THR A 41 -0.36 -21.36 -22.92
C THR A 41 -0.87 -20.08 -23.60
N GLY A 42 0.05 -19.40 -24.29
CA GLY A 42 -0.13 -18.05 -24.81
C GLY A 42 -1.46 -17.82 -25.54
N ARG A 43 -2.14 -16.74 -25.14
CA ARG A 43 -3.36 -16.27 -25.83
C ARG A 43 -3.16 -14.82 -26.26
N SER A 44 -3.23 -14.62 -27.57
CA SER A 44 -3.34 -13.31 -28.21
C SER A 44 -4.45 -12.46 -27.56
N ARG A 45 -4.13 -11.20 -27.25
CA ARG A 45 -5.00 -10.17 -26.65
C ARG A 45 -6.31 -10.07 -27.46
N LYS A 46 -7.44 -10.50 -26.89
CA LYS A 46 -8.75 -10.42 -27.57
C LYS A 46 -9.30 -8.98 -27.49
N PRO A 47 -9.81 -8.40 -28.60
CA PRO A 47 -10.27 -7.00 -28.66
C PRO A 47 -11.43 -6.66 -27.71
N HIS A 48 -12.18 -7.64 -27.22
CA HIS A 48 -13.30 -7.41 -26.29
C HIS A 48 -12.86 -7.05 -24.85
N GLN A 49 -11.68 -7.48 -24.39
CA GLN A 49 -11.17 -7.09 -23.06
C GLN A 49 -10.72 -5.63 -23.03
N PHE A 50 -10.15 -5.12 -24.13
CA PHE A 50 -9.75 -3.72 -24.26
C PHE A 50 -10.91 -2.75 -24.14
N ALA A 51 -12.04 -3.02 -24.80
CA ALA A 51 -13.20 -2.13 -24.76
C ALA A 51 -13.83 -2.05 -23.35
N SER A 52 -13.87 -3.18 -22.63
CA SER A 52 -14.40 -3.24 -21.26
C SER A 52 -13.51 -2.51 -20.25
N ILE A 53 -12.19 -2.62 -20.39
CA ILE A 53 -11.23 -1.91 -19.53
C ILE A 53 -11.28 -0.40 -19.81
N MET A 54 -11.34 0.02 -21.09
CA MET A 54 -11.46 1.45 -21.43
C MET A 54 -12.75 2.09 -20.91
N ALA A 55 -13.87 1.37 -20.98
CA ALA A 55 -15.14 1.85 -20.42
C ALA A 55 -15.11 1.94 -18.88
N ALA A 56 -14.48 0.96 -18.21
CA ALA A 56 -14.25 0.98 -16.77
C ALA A 56 -13.33 2.13 -16.33
N LYS A 57 -12.23 2.37 -17.06
CA LYS A 57 -11.31 3.50 -16.83
C LYS A 57 -12.04 4.84 -16.95
N ALA A 58 -12.84 5.02 -18.00
CA ALA A 58 -13.65 6.23 -18.20
C ALA A 58 -14.69 6.43 -17.07
N LEU A 59 -15.31 5.35 -16.57
CA LEU A 59 -16.28 5.43 -15.48
C LEU A 59 -15.63 5.80 -14.14
N LEU A 60 -14.42 5.31 -13.87
CA LEU A 60 -13.63 5.69 -12.70
C LEU A 60 -13.30 7.19 -12.69
N LEU A 61 -12.89 7.72 -13.86
CA LEU A 61 -12.61 9.14 -14.07
C LEU A 61 -13.86 10.03 -13.96
N LEU A 62 -15.04 9.52 -14.30
CA LEU A 62 -16.31 10.25 -14.17
C LEU A 62 -16.91 10.17 -12.76
N SER A 63 -16.62 9.09 -12.04
CA SER A 63 -17.15 8.83 -10.70
C SER A 63 -16.42 9.64 -9.61
N SER A 64 -15.16 10.05 -9.85
CA SER A 64 -14.46 11.02 -9.00
C SER A 64 -15.23 12.34 -8.87
N ALA A 65 -15.95 12.76 -9.92
CA ALA A 65 -16.78 13.98 -9.89
C ALA A 65 -18.11 13.80 -9.14
N ALA A 66 -18.70 12.59 -9.15
CA ALA A 66 -19.99 12.30 -8.49
C ALA A 66 -19.83 11.89 -7.01
N ALA A 67 -18.72 11.25 -6.65
CA ALA A 67 -18.37 10.90 -5.26
C ALA A 67 -18.16 12.13 -4.35
N LEU A 68 -18.01 13.33 -4.94
CA LEU A 68 -17.94 14.60 -4.21
C LEU A 68 -19.24 14.97 -3.47
N GLN A 69 -20.37 14.30 -3.72
CA GLN A 69 -21.69 14.72 -3.21
C GLN A 69 -22.48 13.64 -2.44
N ALA A 70 -21.97 12.42 -2.29
CA ALA A 70 -22.71 11.33 -1.64
C ALA A 70 -22.47 11.29 -0.10
N PRO A 71 -23.51 11.11 0.72
CA PRO A 71 -23.35 10.91 2.16
C PRO A 71 -22.69 9.55 2.47
N CYS A 72 -21.58 9.58 3.22
CA CYS A 72 -20.77 8.41 3.58
C CYS A 72 -21.61 7.33 4.28
N LYS A 73 -21.73 6.15 3.67
CA LYS A 73 -22.25 4.96 4.34
C LYS A 73 -21.10 4.27 5.06
N ARG A 74 -20.92 4.57 6.35
CA ARG A 74 -20.12 3.68 7.20
C ARG A 74 -20.78 2.31 7.18
N ARG A 75 -20.03 1.34 6.66
CA ARG A 75 -20.38 -0.07 6.82
C ARG A 75 -20.58 -0.38 8.32
N SER A 76 -21.67 -1.08 8.64
CA SER A 76 -22.12 -1.24 10.03
C SER A 76 -21.20 -2.15 10.83
N ALA A 77 -20.67 -1.66 11.96
CA ALA A 77 -20.00 -2.48 12.95
C ALA A 77 -21.01 -3.43 13.60
N THR A 78 -21.14 -4.65 13.07
CA THR A 78 -21.89 -5.72 13.75
C THR A 78 -20.97 -6.88 14.06
N HIS A 79 -20.65 -6.98 15.36
CA HIS A 79 -20.05 -8.11 16.08
C HIS A 79 -18.65 -8.58 15.65
N LEU A 80 -17.64 -8.28 16.49
CA LEU A 80 -16.65 -9.26 16.90
C LEU A 80 -16.21 -8.98 18.34
N ALA A 81 -16.34 -10.04 19.16
CA ALA A 81 -16.25 -10.03 20.61
C ALA A 81 -14.80 -9.80 21.09
N ALA A 82 -14.71 -9.28 22.32
CA ALA A 82 -13.49 -9.10 23.08
C ALA A 82 -12.54 -10.31 22.95
N GLN A 83 -11.35 -10.06 22.41
CA GLN A 83 -10.25 -11.03 22.46
C GLN A 83 -9.81 -11.21 23.92
N SER A 84 -9.55 -12.46 24.31
CA SER A 84 -9.13 -12.77 25.67
C SER A 84 -7.67 -12.35 25.90
N LEU A 85 -7.33 -11.99 27.14
CA LEU A 85 -5.95 -11.67 27.54
C LEU A 85 -4.92 -12.78 27.25
N ALA A 86 -5.38 -14.02 27.06
CA ALA A 86 -4.53 -15.15 26.66
C ALA A 86 -4.15 -15.11 25.16
N GLU A 87 -5.04 -14.64 24.28
CA GLU A 87 -4.75 -14.46 22.86
C GLU A 87 -3.79 -13.29 22.62
N LEU A 88 -3.88 -12.24 23.45
CA LEU A 88 -2.91 -11.14 23.48
C LEU A 88 -1.52 -11.60 23.99
N ALA A 89 -1.47 -12.59 24.90
CA ALA A 89 -0.21 -13.12 25.41
C ALA A 89 0.51 -14.05 24.41
N GLU A 90 -0.21 -14.83 23.60
CA GLU A 90 0.37 -15.64 22.52
C GLU A 90 0.89 -14.79 21.34
N GLN A 91 0.32 -13.60 21.09
CA GLN A 91 0.79 -12.63 20.08
C GLN A 91 2.22 -12.08 20.33
N SER A 92 2.76 -12.26 21.53
CA SER A 92 4.07 -11.73 21.95
C SER A 92 5.30 -12.49 21.43
N SER A 93 5.12 -13.57 20.65
CA SER A 93 6.25 -14.41 20.20
C SER A 93 6.22 -14.75 18.71
N LEU A 94 6.04 -13.74 17.86
CA LEU A 94 6.22 -13.95 16.43
C LEU A 94 7.72 -14.18 16.12
N PRO A 95 8.06 -15.25 15.38
CA PRO A 95 9.44 -15.50 15.02
C PRO A 95 9.94 -14.36 14.12
N PRO A 96 11.23 -13.97 14.23
CA PRO A 96 11.82 -12.97 13.35
C PRO A 96 11.58 -13.28 11.88
N ALA A 97 11.47 -12.24 11.05
CA ALA A 97 11.39 -12.41 9.61
C ALA A 97 12.56 -13.26 9.11
N ASP A 98 12.28 -14.18 8.17
CA ASP A 98 13.32 -14.98 7.53
C ASP A 98 14.37 -14.04 6.91
N LYS A 99 15.62 -14.20 7.34
CA LYS A 99 16.76 -13.39 6.89
C LYS A 99 16.93 -13.44 5.37
N SER A 100 16.49 -14.53 4.72
CA SER A 100 16.51 -14.65 3.25
C SER A 100 15.66 -13.60 2.54
N ARG A 101 14.69 -13.00 3.23
CA ARG A 101 13.79 -11.95 2.72
C ARG A 101 14.33 -10.55 2.95
N ILE A 102 15.40 -10.40 3.74
CA ILE A 102 16.01 -9.12 4.10
C ILE A 102 17.24 -8.90 3.22
N THR A 103 17.18 -7.90 2.36
CA THR A 103 18.32 -7.44 1.56
C THR A 103 18.90 -6.20 2.22
N VAL A 104 20.17 -6.24 2.63
CA VAL A 104 20.87 -5.09 3.17
C VAL A 104 21.74 -4.45 2.08
N LEU A 105 21.66 -3.12 1.93
CA LEU A 105 22.32 -2.34 0.89
C LEU A 105 23.20 -1.23 1.51
N SER A 106 24.11 -0.69 0.70
CA SER A 106 25.15 0.25 1.15
C SER A 106 24.60 1.60 1.61
N ASP A 107 23.63 2.12 0.87
CA ASP A 107 23.15 3.49 0.98
C ASP A 107 21.70 3.63 0.46
N ALA A 108 21.14 4.83 0.64
CA ALA A 108 19.74 5.09 0.34
C ALA A 108 19.46 5.02 -1.16
N ASP A 109 20.45 5.33 -2.00
CA ASP A 109 20.35 5.26 -3.45
C ASP A 109 20.34 3.81 -3.92
N ALA A 110 21.18 2.95 -3.33
CA ALA A 110 21.14 1.51 -3.56
C ALA A 110 19.78 0.92 -3.15
N VAL A 111 19.22 1.35 -2.02
CA VAL A 111 17.85 0.95 -1.63
C VAL A 111 16.81 1.43 -2.63
N GLY A 112 16.92 2.67 -3.11
CA GLY A 112 16.02 3.20 -4.15
C GLY A 112 16.09 2.38 -5.45
N ALA A 113 17.29 2.05 -5.90
CA ALA A 113 17.52 1.25 -7.10
C ALA A 113 16.93 -0.17 -6.96
N GLU A 114 17.11 -0.82 -5.81
CA GLU A 114 16.53 -2.14 -5.56
C GLU A 114 15.00 -2.09 -5.44
N VAL A 115 14.45 -1.06 -4.78
CA VAL A 115 12.99 -0.84 -4.70
C VAL A 115 12.40 -0.70 -6.10
N TRP A 116 12.99 0.15 -6.94
CA TRP A 116 12.55 0.32 -8.32
C TRP A 116 12.64 -0.98 -9.11
N LYS A 117 13.78 -1.68 -9.02
CA LYS A 117 13.96 -2.97 -9.71
C LYS A 117 12.86 -3.98 -9.35
N ARG A 118 12.53 -4.12 -8.06
CA ARG A 118 11.46 -5.04 -7.61
C ARG A 118 10.09 -4.63 -8.15
N ILE A 119 9.79 -3.33 -8.18
CA ILE A 119 8.53 -2.80 -8.73
C ILE A 119 8.46 -3.07 -10.23
N ASP A 120 9.54 -2.80 -10.98
CA ASP A 120 9.58 -3.00 -12.42
C ASP A 120 9.45 -4.49 -12.79
N GLU A 121 10.14 -5.38 -12.09
CA GLU A 121 10.00 -6.83 -12.25
C GLU A 121 8.59 -7.33 -11.92
N ALA A 122 7.98 -6.81 -10.85
CA ALA A 122 6.61 -7.14 -10.48
C ALA A 122 5.58 -6.64 -11.50
N GLY A 123 5.76 -5.42 -12.01
CA GLY A 123 4.90 -4.84 -13.04
C GLY A 123 4.96 -5.61 -14.36
N LYS A 124 6.17 -5.89 -14.86
CA LYS A 124 6.37 -6.73 -16.05
C LYS A 124 5.69 -8.09 -15.91
N ARG A 125 5.90 -8.77 -14.78
CA ARG A 125 5.30 -10.08 -14.49
C ARG A 125 3.77 -10.01 -14.42
N ALA A 126 3.22 -9.01 -13.73
CA ALA A 126 1.78 -8.86 -13.57
C ALA A 126 1.07 -8.60 -14.91
N VAL A 127 1.63 -7.73 -15.74
CA VAL A 127 1.10 -7.44 -17.08
C VAL A 127 1.22 -8.66 -18.01
N GLU A 128 2.33 -9.40 -17.95
CA GLU A 128 2.48 -10.64 -18.73
C GLU A 128 1.43 -11.70 -18.32
N GLU A 129 1.21 -11.90 -17.03
CA GLU A 129 0.31 -12.93 -16.51
C GLU A 129 -1.19 -12.58 -16.60
N ARG A 130 -1.53 -11.31 -16.38
CA ARG A 130 -2.92 -10.85 -16.19
C ARG A 130 -3.33 -9.68 -17.08
N GLY A 131 -2.40 -9.07 -17.79
CA GLY A 131 -2.66 -7.86 -18.59
C GLY A 131 -2.86 -6.59 -17.77
N THR A 132 -2.65 -6.64 -16.45
CA THR A 132 -2.75 -5.47 -15.58
C THR A 132 -1.80 -5.59 -14.38
N PHE A 133 -1.35 -4.46 -13.86
CA PHE A 133 -0.56 -4.37 -12.64
C PHE A 133 -1.22 -3.42 -11.63
N THR A 134 -1.50 -3.92 -10.42
CA THR A 134 -2.02 -3.08 -9.33
C THR A 134 -0.93 -2.77 -8.32
N LEU A 135 -0.58 -1.49 -8.21
CA LEU A 135 0.52 -1.01 -7.35
C LEU A 135 -0.02 -0.04 -6.30
N ALA A 136 0.35 -0.25 -5.04
CA ALA A 136 0.13 0.72 -3.98
C ALA A 136 1.46 1.26 -3.44
N ILE A 137 1.64 2.58 -3.39
CA ILE A 137 2.87 3.22 -2.89
C ILE A 137 2.59 4.19 -1.73
N PRO A 138 3.51 4.39 -0.79
CA PRO A 138 3.35 5.36 0.27
C PRO A 138 3.86 6.74 -0.20
N GLY A 139 3.61 7.76 0.62
CA GLY A 139 4.33 9.02 0.48
C GLY A 139 5.81 8.94 0.89
N GLY A 140 6.42 10.12 1.08
CA GLY A 140 7.76 10.23 1.67
C GLY A 140 8.89 9.80 0.73
N SER A 141 9.84 9.02 1.25
CA SER A 141 11.08 8.69 0.54
C SER A 141 10.87 7.78 -0.67
N VAL A 142 9.80 6.97 -0.69
CA VAL A 142 9.50 6.09 -1.83
C VAL A 142 9.22 6.90 -3.10
N LEU A 143 8.51 8.05 -2.99
CA LEU A 143 8.27 8.92 -4.15
C LEU A 143 9.59 9.37 -4.81
N LYS A 144 10.61 9.67 -4.01
CA LYS A 144 11.94 10.06 -4.51
C LYS A 144 12.67 8.91 -5.20
N MET A 145 12.48 7.68 -4.73
CA MET A 145 13.09 6.48 -5.34
C MET A 145 12.53 6.18 -6.72
N LEU A 146 11.29 6.62 -7.00
CA LEU A 146 10.64 6.45 -8.29
C LEU A 146 10.91 7.61 -9.26
N ALA A 147 11.57 8.68 -8.81
CA ALA A 147 11.85 9.84 -9.64
C ALA A 147 12.73 9.46 -10.84
N GLY A 148 12.36 9.94 -12.03
CA GLY A 148 13.05 9.63 -13.28
C GLY A 148 12.87 8.20 -13.80
N SER A 149 11.98 7.40 -13.18
CA SER A 149 11.62 6.09 -13.71
C SER A 149 10.63 6.19 -14.88
N SER A 150 10.69 5.22 -15.80
CA SER A 150 9.75 5.11 -16.91
C SER A 150 9.43 3.63 -17.17
N PRO A 151 8.32 3.11 -16.60
CA PRO A 151 7.93 1.71 -16.76
C PRO A 151 7.30 1.44 -18.11
N SER A 152 7.68 0.32 -18.73
CA SER A 152 7.04 -0.17 -19.96
C SER A 152 5.60 -0.65 -19.76
N TRP A 153 5.15 -0.77 -18.51
CA TRP A 153 3.83 -1.25 -18.09
C TRP A 153 2.90 -0.12 -17.60
N ALA A 154 3.29 1.15 -17.74
CA ALA A 154 2.55 2.30 -17.20
C ALA A 154 1.05 2.28 -17.57
N GLU A 155 0.72 2.13 -18.86
CA GLU A 155 -0.66 2.14 -19.38
C GLU A 155 -1.55 0.99 -18.86
N ASP A 156 -0.91 -0.11 -18.44
CA ASP A 156 -1.57 -1.32 -17.92
C ASP A 156 -1.63 -1.30 -16.37
N CYS A 157 -1.21 -0.20 -15.72
CA CYS A 157 -1.12 -0.09 -14.27
C CYS A 157 -2.22 0.77 -13.65
N LEU A 158 -2.80 0.25 -12.56
CA LEU A 158 -3.59 1.00 -11.60
C LEU A 158 -2.73 1.31 -10.36
N LEU A 159 -2.45 2.59 -10.16
CA LEU A 159 -1.71 3.12 -9.03
C LEU A 159 -2.65 3.60 -7.92
N ALA A 160 -2.37 3.18 -6.70
CA ALA A 160 -3.01 3.62 -5.46
C ALA A 160 -1.96 4.19 -4.49
N TYR A 161 -2.42 5.03 -3.56
CA TYR A 161 -1.63 5.46 -2.42
C TYR A 161 -1.95 4.64 -1.17
N VAL A 162 -0.91 4.18 -0.47
CA VAL A 162 -1.03 3.52 0.84
C VAL A 162 -1.51 4.53 1.88
N ASN A 163 -1.07 5.77 1.79
CA ASN A 163 -1.47 6.85 2.67
C ASN A 163 -1.35 8.22 1.98
N HIS A 164 -2.21 9.14 2.39
CA HIS A 164 -2.25 10.52 1.88
C HIS A 164 -2.53 11.49 3.04
N LYS A 165 -2.00 12.70 2.97
CA LYS A 165 -2.35 13.77 3.91
C LYS A 165 -3.67 14.37 3.45
N ALA A 166 -4.62 14.56 4.36
CA ALA A 166 -5.88 15.23 4.05
C ALA A 166 -5.60 16.71 3.77
N VAL A 167 -5.19 16.99 2.54
CA VAL A 167 -4.92 18.30 1.97
C VAL A 167 -5.40 18.30 0.54
N ASP A 168 -5.82 19.46 0.06
CA ASP A 168 -6.12 19.66 -1.35
C ASP A 168 -4.81 19.65 -2.18
N ASP A 169 -4.83 18.95 -3.32
CA ASP A 169 -3.66 18.74 -4.17
C ASP A 169 -3.05 20.05 -4.68
N ASP A 170 -3.91 21.03 -4.99
CA ASP A 170 -3.52 22.33 -5.57
C ASP A 170 -3.22 23.35 -4.46
N ALA A 171 -3.90 23.26 -3.32
CA ALA A 171 -3.70 24.19 -2.21
C ALA A 171 -2.39 23.94 -1.43
N ASP A 172 -1.97 22.69 -1.25
CA ASP A 172 -0.71 22.35 -0.58
C ASP A 172 0.01 21.15 -1.22
N ALA A 173 0.61 21.42 -2.38
CA ALA A 173 1.45 20.48 -3.12
C ALA A 173 2.65 19.96 -2.31
N THR A 174 3.07 20.65 -1.24
CA THR A 174 4.19 20.22 -0.40
C THR A 174 3.81 19.07 0.51
N LEU A 175 2.53 18.97 0.90
CA LEU A 175 1.99 17.92 1.73
C LEU A 175 1.31 16.81 0.92
N SER A 176 0.67 17.12 -0.20
CA SER A 176 -0.01 16.14 -1.06
C SER A 176 0.95 15.08 -1.62
N THR A 177 0.67 13.80 -1.31
CA THR A 177 1.41 12.67 -1.91
C THR A 177 1.23 12.62 -3.43
N HIS A 178 0.04 12.96 -3.93
CA HIS A 178 -0.27 12.91 -5.36
C HIS A 178 0.47 14.01 -6.13
N ALA A 179 0.42 15.26 -5.65
CA ALA A 179 1.16 16.37 -6.26
C ALA A 179 2.67 16.09 -6.32
N LYS A 180 3.24 15.51 -5.25
CA LYS A 180 4.65 15.08 -5.23
C LYS A 180 4.95 13.93 -6.20
N ALA A 181 4.03 12.98 -6.37
CA ALA A 181 4.19 11.90 -7.34
C ALA A 181 4.14 12.42 -8.78
N ARG A 182 3.24 13.36 -9.08
CA ARG A 182 3.14 14.03 -10.38
C ARG A 182 4.43 14.74 -10.77
N ALA A 183 4.91 15.60 -9.88
CA ALA A 183 6.16 16.32 -10.10
C ALA A 183 7.39 15.39 -10.16
N GLY A 184 7.36 14.27 -9.44
CA GLY A 184 8.51 13.37 -9.32
C GLY A 184 8.66 12.40 -10.49
N PHE A 185 7.57 11.81 -10.97
CA PHE A 185 7.65 10.74 -11.98
C PHE A 185 6.39 10.53 -12.83
N LEU A 186 5.18 10.84 -12.34
CA LEU A 186 3.98 10.53 -13.14
C LEU A 186 3.95 11.33 -14.44
N ASP A 187 4.12 12.65 -14.35
CA ASP A 187 4.03 13.56 -15.51
C ASP A 187 5.28 13.48 -16.41
N ALA A 188 6.34 12.78 -15.98
CA ALA A 188 7.63 12.74 -16.67
C ALA A 188 8.01 11.37 -17.24
N GLY A 189 7.27 10.30 -16.92
CA GLY A 189 7.66 8.96 -17.37
C GLY A 189 6.64 7.84 -17.20
N TRP A 190 5.48 8.08 -16.57
CA TRP A 190 4.43 7.08 -16.40
C TRP A 190 3.18 7.45 -17.22
N ASP A 191 3.39 7.80 -18.48
CA ASP A 191 2.30 8.15 -19.39
C ASP A 191 1.23 7.04 -19.44
N GLY A 192 -0.03 7.44 -19.33
CA GLY A 192 -1.19 6.55 -19.41
C GLY A 192 -1.48 5.69 -18.17
N VAL A 193 -0.73 5.83 -17.08
CA VAL A 193 -1.06 5.17 -15.80
C VAL A 193 -2.40 5.64 -15.26
N ASP A 194 -3.23 4.70 -14.79
CA ASP A 194 -4.44 5.04 -14.04
C ASP A 194 -4.10 5.28 -12.58
N VAL A 195 -4.57 6.38 -12.00
CA VAL A 195 -4.33 6.69 -10.59
C VAL A 195 -5.67 6.80 -9.85
N LEU A 196 -5.80 6.07 -8.74
CA LEU A 196 -6.88 6.28 -7.77
C LEU A 196 -6.62 7.58 -6.99
N ASN A 197 -6.87 8.73 -7.62
CA ASN A 197 -6.70 10.03 -6.99
C ASN A 197 -7.99 10.53 -6.31
N LEU A 198 -7.82 11.16 -5.15
CA LEU A 198 -8.86 11.72 -4.29
C LEU A 198 -9.15 13.19 -4.57
N GLY A 199 -8.28 13.89 -5.32
CA GLY A 199 -8.30 15.35 -5.48
C GLY A 199 -7.89 16.11 -4.21
N GLY A 200 -7.89 15.44 -3.05
CA GLY A 200 -7.52 16.00 -1.76
C GLY A 200 -8.69 16.70 -1.04
N SER A 201 -8.58 16.83 0.30
CA SER A 201 -9.59 17.46 1.15
C SER A 201 -9.01 17.82 2.51
N SER A 202 -9.51 18.86 3.17
CA SER A 202 -9.12 19.17 4.55
C SER A 202 -9.79 18.29 5.62
N ASP A 203 -10.61 17.31 5.24
CA ASP A 203 -11.35 16.41 6.14
C ASP A 203 -10.92 14.96 5.90
N ALA A 204 -10.12 14.42 6.83
CA ALA A 204 -9.58 13.07 6.72
C ALA A 204 -10.68 12.00 6.74
N VAL A 205 -11.79 12.20 7.46
CA VAL A 205 -12.90 11.24 7.51
C VAL A 205 -13.60 11.18 6.16
N ALA A 206 -13.94 12.35 5.60
CA ALA A 206 -14.57 12.41 4.29
C ALA A 206 -13.65 11.86 3.20
N GLU A 207 -12.35 12.12 3.28
CA GLU A 207 -11.37 11.61 2.34
C GLU A 207 -11.19 10.09 2.43
N ALA A 208 -11.14 9.52 3.63
CA ALA A 208 -11.07 8.08 3.82
C ALA A 208 -12.32 7.36 3.28
N CYS A 209 -13.53 7.93 3.50
CA CYS A 209 -14.77 7.41 2.92
C CYS A 209 -14.69 7.39 1.38
N ARG A 210 -14.33 8.53 0.76
CA ARG A 210 -14.20 8.62 -0.71
C ARG A 210 -13.18 7.63 -1.25
N TYR A 211 -12.06 7.44 -0.55
CA TYR A 211 -11.05 6.51 -1.01
C TYR A 211 -11.49 5.06 -0.94
N ALA A 212 -12.21 4.68 0.12
CA ALA A 212 -12.84 3.38 0.22
C ALA A 212 -13.86 3.15 -0.92
N GLU A 213 -14.66 4.15 -1.27
CA GLU A 213 -15.61 4.07 -2.40
C GLU A 213 -14.91 3.92 -3.75
N LEU A 214 -13.80 4.64 -3.99
CA LEU A 214 -13.00 4.47 -5.21
C LEU A 214 -12.38 3.08 -5.32
N LEU A 215 -11.89 2.52 -4.20
CA LEU A 215 -11.41 1.14 -4.15
C LEU A 215 -12.55 0.17 -4.45
N GLU A 216 -13.73 0.35 -3.85
CA GLU A 216 -14.91 -0.49 -4.11
C GLU A 216 -15.32 -0.42 -5.58
N LEU A 217 -15.38 0.76 -6.17
CA LEU A 217 -15.67 0.94 -7.59
C LEU A 217 -14.63 0.24 -8.47
N ALA A 218 -13.34 0.40 -8.18
CA ALA A 218 -12.27 -0.27 -8.91
C ALA A 218 -12.41 -1.80 -8.86
N THR A 219 -12.83 -2.35 -7.71
CA THR A 219 -13.11 -3.79 -7.60
C THR A 219 -14.33 -4.23 -8.40
N GLN A 220 -15.43 -3.47 -8.35
CA GLN A 220 -16.65 -3.74 -9.12
C GLN A 220 -16.41 -3.69 -10.63
N GLN A 221 -15.48 -2.84 -11.07
CA GLN A 221 -15.06 -2.71 -12.46
C GLN A 221 -13.97 -3.73 -12.87
N ASN A 222 -13.59 -4.67 -12.00
CA ASN A 222 -12.52 -5.64 -12.23
C ASN A 222 -11.14 -5.02 -12.52
N LEU A 223 -10.90 -3.77 -12.10
CA LEU A 223 -9.60 -3.09 -12.21
C LEU A 223 -8.70 -3.41 -11.01
N LEU A 224 -9.31 -3.66 -9.84
CA LEU A 224 -8.62 -4.05 -8.62
C LEU A 224 -9.08 -5.46 -8.19
N PRO A 225 -8.21 -6.48 -8.19
CA PRO A 225 -8.58 -7.82 -7.76
C PRO A 225 -9.09 -7.86 -6.32
N VAL A 226 -9.92 -8.86 -6.00
CA VAL A 226 -10.40 -9.12 -4.63
C VAL A 226 -10.10 -10.55 -4.19
N ALA A 227 -9.98 -10.75 -2.88
CA ALA A 227 -9.97 -12.06 -2.24
C ALA A 227 -11.07 -12.15 -1.18
N ALA A 228 -11.51 -13.37 -0.87
CA ALA A 228 -12.41 -13.61 0.24
C ALA A 228 -11.64 -13.57 1.57
N THR A 229 -12.19 -12.85 2.55
CA THR A 229 -11.73 -12.86 3.95
C THR A 229 -12.23 -14.12 4.66
N ALA A 230 -11.76 -14.35 5.90
CA ALA A 230 -12.27 -15.43 6.73
C ALA A 230 -13.75 -15.27 7.09
N SER A 231 -14.27 -14.03 7.10
CA SER A 231 -15.69 -13.73 7.30
C SER A 231 -16.54 -13.89 6.03
N GLY A 232 -15.93 -14.23 4.89
CA GLY A 232 -16.62 -14.33 3.59
C GLY A 232 -16.84 -13.00 2.89
N GLU A 233 -16.35 -11.89 3.43
CA GLU A 233 -16.35 -10.58 2.78
C GLU A 233 -15.25 -10.49 1.72
N SER A 234 -15.34 -9.52 0.82
CA SER A 234 -14.29 -9.24 -0.16
C SER A 234 -13.31 -8.19 0.36
N ILE A 235 -12.03 -8.35 0.02
CA ILE A 235 -10.97 -7.37 0.30
C ILE A 235 -10.12 -7.12 -0.95
N PRO A 236 -9.74 -5.87 -1.27
CA PRO A 236 -8.89 -5.58 -2.42
C PRO A 236 -7.50 -6.20 -2.26
N VAL A 237 -6.94 -6.68 -3.37
CA VAL A 237 -5.65 -7.34 -3.45
C VAL A 237 -4.79 -6.63 -4.50
N PHE A 238 -3.78 -5.92 -4.02
CA PHE A 238 -2.74 -5.35 -4.87
C PHE A 238 -1.71 -6.42 -5.25
N ASP A 239 -1.16 -6.32 -6.46
CA ASP A 239 -0.06 -7.18 -6.88
C ASP A 239 1.22 -6.84 -6.12
N MET A 240 1.46 -5.55 -5.91
CA MET A 240 2.56 -5.09 -5.08
C MET A 240 2.13 -3.88 -4.24
N MET A 241 2.52 -3.89 -2.97
CA MET A 241 2.40 -2.75 -2.09
C MET A 241 3.76 -2.38 -1.52
N VAL A 242 4.24 -1.18 -1.80
CA VAL A 242 5.44 -0.65 -1.17
C VAL A 242 5.02 0.09 0.08
N ILE A 243 5.71 -0.16 1.19
CA ILE A 243 5.48 0.59 2.44
C ILE A 243 6.79 1.13 2.98
N GLY A 244 6.72 2.34 3.51
CA GLY A 244 7.76 2.91 4.35
C GLY A 244 7.50 2.59 5.82
N VAL A 245 8.54 2.73 6.62
CA VAL A 245 8.50 2.48 8.05
C VAL A 245 8.97 3.71 8.82
N GLY A 246 8.22 4.07 9.85
CA GLY A 246 8.59 5.05 10.86
C GLY A 246 9.57 4.52 11.90
N ASP A 247 10.18 5.42 12.66
CA ASP A 247 11.09 5.06 13.75
C ASP A 247 10.38 4.54 15.01
N ASP A 248 9.13 4.91 15.16
CA ASP A 248 8.16 4.34 16.10
C ASP A 248 7.57 3.00 15.63
N GLY A 249 7.85 2.56 14.40
CA GLY A 249 7.23 1.37 13.83
C GLY A 249 5.88 1.63 13.14
N HIS A 250 5.51 2.87 12.80
CA HIS A 250 4.31 3.10 11.99
C HIS A 250 4.51 2.68 10.52
N VAL A 251 3.43 2.24 9.86
CA VAL A 251 3.34 2.02 8.41
C VAL A 251 2.14 2.77 7.84
N GLY A 252 2.31 3.37 6.66
CA GLY A 252 1.33 4.31 6.13
C GLY A 252 1.12 5.46 7.13
N SER A 253 -0.10 5.63 7.63
CA SER A 253 -0.40 6.52 8.74
C SER A 253 -0.85 5.77 10.01
N LEU A 254 -0.63 4.46 10.11
CA LEU A 254 -1.06 3.63 11.24
C LEU A 254 0.04 3.57 12.30
N TYR A 255 -0.19 4.26 13.43
CA TYR A 255 0.78 4.35 14.52
C TYR A 255 0.53 3.25 15.58
N PRO A 256 1.59 2.71 16.21
CA PRO A 256 1.45 1.68 17.22
C PRO A 256 0.53 2.09 18.37
N ASN A 257 -0.15 1.10 18.97
CA ASN A 257 -1.02 1.26 20.15
C ASN A 257 -2.19 2.23 19.93
N ARG A 258 -2.74 2.26 18.72
CA ARG A 258 -3.97 3.01 18.42
C ARG A 258 -5.04 2.13 17.79
N ASP A 259 -6.29 2.56 17.94
CA ASP A 259 -7.48 1.82 17.49
C ASP A 259 -7.45 1.52 15.98
N GLU A 260 -6.87 2.42 15.18
CA GLU A 260 -6.75 2.24 13.73
C GLU A 260 -5.90 1.01 13.35
N CYS A 261 -5.02 0.53 14.24
CA CYS A 261 -4.25 -0.71 14.03
C CYS A 261 -5.05 -1.99 14.31
N THR A 262 -6.19 -1.88 15.00
CA THR A 262 -7.06 -3.01 15.35
C THR A 262 -8.28 -3.14 14.45
N ASP A 263 -8.52 -2.18 13.57
CA ASP A 263 -9.59 -2.24 12.57
C ASP A 263 -9.33 -3.38 11.57
N ASP A 264 -10.28 -4.31 11.51
CA ASP A 264 -10.25 -5.50 10.66
C ASP A 264 -11.25 -5.44 9.50
N TYR A 265 -11.87 -4.28 9.28
CA TYR A 265 -13.10 -4.16 8.54
C TYR A 265 -13.04 -3.09 7.44
N SER A 266 -12.55 -1.90 7.79
CA SER A 266 -12.45 -0.74 6.89
C SER A 266 -11.31 -0.94 5.89
N TRP A 267 -11.52 -0.55 4.63
CA TRP A 267 -10.45 -0.61 3.62
C TRP A 267 -9.49 0.58 3.72
N CYS A 268 -10.02 1.75 4.09
CA CYS A 268 -9.26 2.96 4.34
C CYS A 268 -9.75 3.63 5.64
N LEU A 269 -8.80 4.15 6.41
CA LEU A 269 -9.02 4.73 7.73
C LEU A 269 -8.58 6.20 7.75
N PRO A 270 -9.38 7.09 8.35
CA PRO A 270 -8.89 8.41 8.75
C PRO A 270 -7.98 8.27 9.98
N VAL A 271 -6.93 9.07 10.03
CA VAL A 271 -5.97 9.11 11.13
C VAL A 271 -5.67 10.56 11.51
N GLU A 272 -6.09 10.94 12.71
CA GLU A 272 -5.89 12.27 13.31
C GLU A 272 -4.75 12.25 14.34
N MET A 273 -3.57 11.76 13.93
CA MET A 273 -2.36 11.76 14.76
C MET A 273 -1.50 13.02 14.57
N LYS A 274 -1.61 13.65 13.40
CA LYS A 274 -0.85 14.84 13.01
C LYS A 274 -1.76 15.81 12.29
N ASP A 275 -1.37 17.07 12.27
CA ASP A 275 -2.02 18.13 11.49
C ASP A 275 -1.19 18.43 10.22
N PRO A 276 -1.83 18.53 9.03
CA PRO A 276 -3.20 18.10 8.76
C PRO A 276 -3.36 16.59 8.95
N GLY A 277 -4.61 16.17 9.16
CA GLY A 277 -5.00 14.75 9.26
C GLY A 277 -4.53 13.94 8.06
N SER A 278 -4.66 12.62 8.12
CA SER A 278 -4.25 11.74 7.02
C SER A 278 -5.20 10.57 6.87
N ILE A 279 -5.13 9.92 5.72
CA ILE A 279 -5.77 8.63 5.49
C ILE A 279 -4.71 7.53 5.36
N SER A 280 -5.09 6.29 5.61
CA SER A 280 -4.25 5.12 5.37
C SER A 280 -5.09 3.93 4.92
N LEU A 281 -4.58 3.12 4.00
CA LEU A 281 -5.08 1.76 3.81
C LEU A 281 -4.92 0.99 5.12
N SER A 282 -5.89 0.13 5.45
CA SER A 282 -5.87 -0.62 6.71
C SER A 282 -4.88 -1.79 6.67
N LEU A 283 -4.46 -2.28 7.85
CA LEU A 283 -3.58 -3.47 7.93
C LEU A 283 -4.15 -4.71 7.23
N PRO A 284 -5.46 -5.02 7.28
CA PRO A 284 -6.06 -6.06 6.43
C PRO A 284 -5.77 -5.87 4.94
N VAL A 285 -5.97 -4.68 4.38
CA VAL A 285 -5.72 -4.40 2.96
C VAL A 285 -4.24 -4.53 2.62
N MET A 286 -3.36 -3.99 3.48
CA MET A 286 -1.90 -4.14 3.28
C MET A 286 -1.48 -5.62 3.30
N ARG A 287 -2.04 -6.41 4.22
CA ARG A 287 -1.78 -7.86 4.32
C ARG A 287 -2.38 -8.67 3.17
N ALA A 288 -3.40 -8.16 2.49
CA ALA A 288 -4.03 -8.86 1.38
C ALA A 288 -3.21 -8.77 0.08
N ALA A 289 -2.29 -7.80 -0.04
CA ALA A 289 -1.40 -7.68 -1.19
C ALA A 289 -0.60 -8.98 -1.43
N ARG A 290 -0.40 -9.34 -2.70
CA ARG A 290 0.38 -10.53 -3.08
C ARG A 290 1.83 -10.40 -2.65
N GLU A 291 2.36 -9.18 -2.76
CA GLU A 291 3.70 -8.82 -2.34
C GLU A 291 3.69 -7.48 -1.61
N VAL A 292 4.30 -7.44 -0.43
CA VAL A 292 4.56 -6.20 0.31
C VAL A 292 6.07 -5.96 0.36
N LEU A 293 6.53 -4.83 -0.13
CA LEU A 293 7.93 -4.42 -0.07
C LEU A 293 8.11 -3.35 0.99
N VAL A 294 8.88 -3.66 2.04
CA VAL A 294 9.19 -2.71 3.10
C VAL A 294 10.51 -2.02 2.78
N ALA A 295 10.48 -0.70 2.61
CA ALA A 295 11.65 0.13 2.37
C ALA A 295 11.97 0.98 3.61
N ALA A 296 13.11 0.71 4.25
CA ALA A 296 13.58 1.43 5.43
C ALA A 296 15.01 1.96 5.19
N CYS A 297 15.11 3.21 4.73
CA CYS A 297 16.39 3.86 4.48
C CYS A 297 16.31 5.39 4.60
N GLY A 298 17.49 6.01 4.58
CA GLY A 298 17.65 7.46 4.57
C GLY A 298 17.78 8.05 5.97
N VAL A 299 18.68 9.03 6.07
CA VAL A 299 18.84 9.95 7.19
C VAL A 299 18.11 11.25 6.82
N SER A 300 17.42 11.85 7.76
CA SER A 300 16.81 13.17 7.59
C SER A 300 16.83 13.94 8.89
N GLU A 301 16.45 15.22 8.87
CA GLU A 301 16.25 15.99 10.11
C GLU A 301 15.26 15.29 11.06
N LYS A 302 14.21 14.68 10.50
CA LYS A 302 13.25 13.86 11.24
C LYS A 302 13.84 12.53 11.73
N TYR A 303 14.80 11.96 11.00
CA TYR A 303 15.44 10.67 11.31
C TYR A 303 16.96 10.80 11.30
N PRO A 304 17.56 11.48 12.29
CA PRO A 304 18.99 11.83 12.26
C PRO A 304 19.91 10.61 12.38
N GLN A 305 19.39 9.49 12.92
CA GLN A 305 20.09 8.20 12.99
C GLN A 305 19.71 7.26 11.83
N GLY A 306 18.86 7.71 10.92
CA GLY A 306 18.34 6.92 9.81
C GLY A 306 17.19 5.99 10.19
N LYS A 307 16.28 5.75 9.23
CA LYS A 307 15.08 4.92 9.45
C LYS A 307 15.39 3.46 9.80
N SER A 308 16.51 2.94 9.30
CA SER A 308 16.95 1.58 9.55
C SER A 308 17.45 1.35 10.98
N ASP A 309 17.82 2.40 11.71
CA ASP A 309 18.29 2.27 13.10
C ASP A 309 17.16 2.08 14.09
N ALA A 310 15.99 2.64 13.81
CA ALA A 310 14.82 2.44 14.62
C ALA A 310 14.27 1.01 14.57
N MET A 311 14.46 0.37 13.42
CA MET A 311 14.10 -1.02 13.15
C MET A 311 14.97 -2.07 13.87
N LYS A 312 16.00 -1.61 14.60
CA LYS A 312 16.88 -2.46 15.41
C LYS A 312 16.50 -2.46 16.89
N ARG A 313 15.57 -1.59 17.30
CA ARG A 313 15.05 -1.52 18.68
C ARG A 313 13.97 -2.57 18.87
#